data_AF-W4VKD1-F1
#
_entry.id   AF-W4VKD1-F1
#
_cell.length_a   1.000
_cell.length_b   1.000
_cell.length_c   1.000
_cell.angle_alpha   90.00
_cell.angle_beta   90.00
_cell.angle_gamma   90.00
#
_symmetry.space_group_name_H-M   'P 1'
#
loop_
_entity.id
_entity.type
_entity.pdbx_description
1 polymer ?
#
loop_
_entity_poly.entity_id
_entity_poly.type
_entity_poly.pdbx_seq_one_letter_code
_entity_poly.pdbx_strand_id
1 'polypeptide(L)'
;MDNIYLIDALNVTGGLLAIVLYAVDVLEKEPAIDPKELVEKIQTMVPKSRLAFVPGSLEFLKAGGRVSNMAYLGGALLKIKPALN
;
A
#
# COMPACT_ATOMS: atom_id res chain seq x y z
N MET A 1 -14.92 -17.79 -12.80
CA MET A 1 -14.32 -16.59 -12.16
C MET A 1 -12.95 -16.32 -12.80
N ASP A 2 -12.83 -16.66 -14.09
CA ASP A 2 -11.57 -17.22 -14.61
C ASP A 2 -10.68 -16.16 -15.28
N ASN A 3 -11.12 -14.90 -15.23
CA ASN A 3 -10.45 -13.72 -15.79
C ASN A 3 -10.30 -12.59 -14.76
N ILE A 4 -10.34 -12.90 -13.47
CA ILE A 4 -10.12 -11.93 -12.39
C ILE A 4 -8.87 -12.33 -11.62
N TYR A 5 -7.92 -11.41 -11.56
CA TYR A 5 -6.68 -11.59 -10.81
C TYR A 5 -6.70 -10.69 -9.57
N LEU A 6 -6.51 -11.28 -8.40
CA LEU A 6 -6.36 -10.54 -7.16
C LEU A 6 -4.87 -10.32 -6.87
N ILE A 7 -4.50 -9.07 -6.62
CA ILE A 7 -3.15 -8.67 -6.23
C ILE A 7 -3.26 -7.93 -4.90
N ASP A 8 -2.57 -8.43 -3.88
CA ASP A 8 -2.36 -7.67 -2.66
C ASP A 8 -1.20 -6.69 -2.89
N ALA A 9 -1.51 -5.40 -2.88
CA ALA A 9 -0.56 -4.33 -3.12
C ALA A 9 0.39 -4.09 -1.93
N LEU A 10 0.10 -4.65 -0.75
CA LEU A 10 0.82 -4.41 0.51
C LEU A 10 1.05 -2.92 0.80
N ASN A 11 0.17 -2.07 0.28
CA ASN A 11 0.25 -0.63 0.36
C ASN A 11 -1.15 -0.02 0.23
N VAL A 12 -1.29 1.25 0.61
CA VAL A 12 -2.56 1.99 0.61
C VAL A 12 -2.36 3.38 0.02
N THR A 13 -3.45 4.12 -0.22
CA THR A 13 -3.43 5.53 -0.71
C THR A 13 -2.42 5.75 -1.86
N GLY A 14 -1.47 6.67 -1.72
CA GLY A 14 -0.45 6.98 -2.73
C GLY A 14 0.44 5.79 -3.12
N GLY A 15 0.75 4.88 -2.21
CA GLY A 15 1.55 3.70 -2.55
C GLY A 15 0.77 2.65 -3.35
N LEU A 16 -0.55 2.55 -3.11
CA LEU A 16 -1.46 1.79 -3.99
C LEU A 16 -1.58 2.47 -5.36
N LEU A 17 -1.75 3.80 -5.39
CA LEU A 17 -1.82 4.57 -6.63
C LEU A 17 -0.58 4.35 -7.51
N ALA A 18 0.62 4.35 -6.91
CA ALA A 18 1.86 4.09 -7.65
C ALA A 18 1.86 2.71 -8.35
N ILE A 19 1.30 1.68 -7.69
CA ILE A 19 1.18 0.33 -8.26
C ILE A 19 0.15 0.30 -9.40
N VAL A 20 -0.99 0.98 -9.22
CA VAL A 20 -2.03 1.07 -10.25
C VAL A 20 -1.54 1.84 -11.47
N LEU A 21 -0.87 2.99 -11.29
CA LEU A 21 -0.32 3.77 -12.39
C LEU A 21 0.79 3.00 -13.13
N TYR A 22 1.60 2.22 -12.42
CA TYR A 22 2.54 1.30 -13.08
C TYR A 22 1.82 0.30 -13.99
N ALA A 23 0.70 -0.28 -13.55
CA ALA A 23 -0.08 -1.20 -14.38
C ALA A 23 -0.66 -0.51 -15.62
N VAL A 24 -1.17 0.73 -15.47
CA VAL A 24 -1.66 1.56 -16.57
C VAL A 24 -0.54 1.83 -17.58
N ASP A 25 0.63 2.29 -17.12
CA ASP A 25 1.79 2.56 -17.97
C ASP A 25 2.24 1.33 -18.78
N VAL A 26 2.16 0.13 -18.20
CA VAL A 26 2.48 -1.12 -18.90
C VAL A 26 1.42 -1.42 -19.96
N LEU A 27 0.13 -1.28 -19.64
CA LEU A 27 -0.97 -1.50 -20.58
C LEU A 27 -0.96 -0.52 -21.75
N GLU A 28 -0.60 0.75 -21.53
CA GLU A 28 -0.48 1.74 -22.60
C GLU A 28 0.66 1.38 -23.58
N LYS A 29 1.77 0.82 -23.06
CA LYS A 29 2.93 0.42 -23.86
C LYS A 29 2.75 -0.94 -24.54
N GLU A 30 2.05 -1.86 -23.90
CA GLU A 30 1.82 -3.23 -24.34
C GLU A 30 0.31 -3.58 -24.29
N PRO A 31 -0.54 -3.03 -25.17
CA PRO A 31 -2.01 -3.18 -25.07
C PRO A 31 -2.54 -4.61 -25.21
N ALA A 32 -1.73 -5.52 -25.79
CA ALA A 32 -2.07 -6.92 -26.01
C ALA A 32 -1.32 -7.87 -25.06
N ILE A 33 -0.71 -7.35 -23.98
CA ILE A 33 -0.01 -8.17 -22.98
C ILE A 33 -0.94 -9.25 -22.42
N ASP A 34 -0.40 -10.46 -22.21
CA ASP A 34 -1.15 -11.50 -21.53
C ASP A 34 -1.47 -11.06 -20.08
N PRO A 35 -2.72 -11.19 -19.60
CA PRO A 35 -3.08 -10.77 -18.25
C PRO A 35 -2.22 -11.38 -17.14
N LYS A 36 -1.70 -12.60 -17.29
CA LYS A 36 -0.82 -13.22 -16.28
C LYS A 36 0.55 -12.57 -16.28
N GLU A 37 1.08 -12.23 -17.45
CA GLU A 37 2.35 -11.49 -17.56
C GLU A 37 2.23 -10.09 -16.93
N LEU A 38 1.10 -9.40 -17.14
CA LEU A 38 0.83 -8.13 -16.48
C LEU A 38 0.81 -8.28 -14.95
N VAL A 39 0.14 -9.32 -14.44
CA VAL A 39 0.09 -9.61 -12.99
C VAL A 39 1.48 -9.86 -12.44
N GLU A 40 2.32 -10.64 -13.12
CA GLU A 40 3.71 -10.89 -12.72
C GLU A 40 4.50 -9.58 -12.66
N LYS A 41 4.41 -8.74 -13.70
CA LYS A 41 5.06 -7.41 -13.74
C LYS A 41 4.64 -6.55 -12.56
N ILE A 42 3.33 -6.46 -12.27
CA ILE A 42 2.80 -5.70 -11.12
C ILE A 42 3.33 -6.26 -9.80
N GLN A 43 3.31 -7.59 -9.62
CA GLN A 43 3.79 -8.24 -8.40
C GLN A 43 5.29 -7.97 -8.13
N THR A 44 6.12 -7.82 -9.18
CA THR A 44 7.53 -7.43 -9.00
C THR A 44 7.71 -5.99 -8.49
N MET A 45 6.70 -5.14 -8.66
CA MET A 45 6.72 -3.74 -8.22
C MET A 45 6.15 -3.53 -6.83
N VAL A 46 5.24 -4.39 -6.37
CA VAL A 46 4.69 -4.39 -5.00
C VAL A 46 5.79 -4.23 -3.93
N PRO A 47 6.85 -5.06 -3.87
CA PRO A 47 7.87 -4.95 -2.83
C PRO A 47 8.81 -3.74 -3.01
N LYS A 48 8.67 -2.96 -4.08
CA LYS A 48 9.44 -1.72 -4.33
C LYS A 48 8.64 -0.46 -3.97
N SER A 49 7.32 -0.56 -3.89
CA SER A 49 6.47 0.55 -3.46
C SER A 49 6.67 0.80 -1.95
N ARG A 50 6.88 2.06 -1.58
CA ARG A 50 7.04 2.52 -0.20
C ARG A 50 6.17 3.74 0.00
N LEU A 51 5.40 3.74 1.07
CA LEU A 51 4.64 4.89 1.52
C LEU A 51 5.01 5.15 2.97
N ALA A 52 5.37 6.38 3.30
CA ALA A 52 5.56 6.79 4.68
C ALA A 52 4.59 7.93 4.99
N PHE A 53 4.02 7.94 6.19
CA PHE A 53 3.21 9.06 6.65
C PHE A 53 3.37 9.31 8.15
N VAL A 54 3.07 10.55 8.56
CA VAL A 54 3.05 10.96 9.97
C VAL A 54 1.62 11.35 10.32
N PRO A 55 0.91 10.57 11.16
CA PRO A 55 -0.47 10.89 11.52
C PRO A 55 -0.55 12.13 12.40
N GLY A 56 -1.60 12.92 12.22
CA GLY A 56 -1.91 14.04 13.14
C GLY A 56 -2.31 13.57 14.54
N SER A 57 -3.00 12.42 14.63
CA SER A 57 -3.41 11.74 15.86
C SER A 57 -3.44 10.22 15.63
N LEU A 58 -3.16 9.44 16.69
CA LEU A 58 -3.24 7.98 16.66
C LEU A 58 -4.64 7.43 17.03
N GLU A 59 -5.59 8.30 17.40
CA GLU A 59 -6.93 7.88 17.87
C GLU A 59 -7.70 7.10 16.80
N PHE A 60 -7.70 7.56 15.55
CA PHE A 60 -8.39 6.86 14.45
C PHE A 60 -7.75 5.51 14.12
N LEU A 61 -6.41 5.43 14.16
CA LEU A 61 -5.71 4.17 13.96
C LEU A 61 -6.03 3.18 15.08
N LYS A 62 -6.16 3.65 16.32
CA LYS A 62 -6.53 2.81 17.47
C LYS A 62 -7.98 2.35 17.40
N ALA A 63 -8.91 3.28 17.17
CA ALA A 63 -10.33 2.96 17.02
C ALA A 63 -10.57 1.96 15.88
N GLY A 64 -9.76 2.04 14.82
CA GLY A 64 -9.77 1.06 13.74
C GLY A 64 -9.03 -0.24 14.03
N GLY A 65 -8.20 -0.36 15.07
CA GLY A 65 -7.35 -1.54 15.27
C GLY A 65 -6.20 -1.65 14.26
N ARG A 66 -5.80 -0.54 13.63
CA ARG A 66 -4.68 -0.44 12.66
C ARG A 66 -3.37 -0.02 13.34
N VAL A 67 -3.38 0.20 14.65
CA VAL A 67 -2.19 0.40 15.50
C VAL A 67 -2.34 -0.40 16.78
N SER A 68 -1.26 -1.00 17.26
CA SER A 68 -1.28 -1.74 18.53
C SER A 68 -1.42 -0.79 19.72
N ASN A 69 -2.04 -1.26 20.81
CA ASN A 69 -2.17 -0.47 22.04
C ASN A 69 -0.82 -0.06 22.60
N MET A 70 0.21 -0.90 22.48
CA MET A 70 1.56 -0.61 22.94
C MET A 70 2.20 0.53 22.13
N ALA A 71 2.08 0.52 20.80
CA ALA A 71 2.57 1.59 19.94
C ALA A 71 1.83 2.92 20.19
N TYR A 72 0.50 2.86 20.43
CA TYR A 72 -0.29 4.02 20.81
C TYR A 72 0.17 4.63 22.14
N LEU A 73 0.32 3.82 23.18
CA LEU A 73 0.75 4.28 24.51
C LEU A 73 2.16 4.86 24.48
N GLY A 74 3.08 4.21 23.78
CA GLY A 74 4.45 4.72 23.61
C GLY A 74 4.50 6.08 22.93
N GLY A 75 3.76 6.27 21.83
CA GLY A 75 3.69 7.56 21.13
C GLY A 75 3.03 8.66 21.96
N ALA A 76 1.93 8.34 22.65
CA ALA A 76 1.19 9.30 23.48
C ALA A 76 1.97 9.77 24.72
N LEU A 77 2.61 8.84 25.44
CA LEU A 77 3.39 9.15 26.65
C LEU A 77 4.64 9.98 26.34
N LEU A 78 5.32 9.68 25.22
CA LEU A 78 6.57 10.34 24.84
C LEU A 78 6.36 11.61 23.99
N LYS A 79 5.12 11.93 23.60
CA LYS A 79 4.79 13.00 22.64
C LYS A 79 5.54 12.88 21.30
N ILE A 80 5.88 11.65 20.90
CA ILE A 80 6.57 11.36 19.64
C ILE A 80 5.50 11.05 18.59
N LYS A 81 5.62 11.68 17.41
CA LYS A 81 4.79 11.33 16.25
C LYS A 81 5.51 10.24 15.45
N PRO A 82 5.06 8.97 15.51
CA PRO A 82 5.73 7.90 14.77
C PRO A 82 5.54 8.09 13.27
N ALA A 83 6.61 7.94 12.49
CA ALA A 83 6.51 7.72 11.06
C ALA A 83 6.11 6.25 10.82
N LEU A 84 5.05 6.04 10.04
CA LEU A 84 4.52 4.72 9.71
C LEU A 84 4.81 4.41 8.24
N ASN A 85 5.20 3.17 7.95
CA ASN A 85 5.50 2.66 6.61
C ASN A 85 4.57 1.51 6.23
#